data_AF-A0A101HPA2-F1
#
_entry.id   AF-A0A101HPA2-F1
#
_cell.length_a   1.000
_cell.length_b   1.000
_cell.length_c   1.000
_cell.angle_alpha   90.00
_cell.angle_beta   90.00
_cell.angle_gamma   90.00
#
_symmetry.space_group_name_H-M   'P 1'
#
loop_
_entity.id
_entity.type
_entity.pdbx_description
1 polymer ?
#
loop_
_entity_poly.entity_id
_entity_poly.type
_entity_poly.pdbx_seq_one_letter_code
_entity_poly.pdbx_strand_id
1 'polypeptide(L)' 'FGEEPFVDKWTFSTNGIATAGVFSIPTIGFGPANEIYAHSPDDQCPIDHLVKAAAMYALLPLRLSQ' A
#
# COMPACT_ATOMS: atom_id res chain seq x y z
N PHE A 1 -11.87 2.61 -7.48
CA PHE A 1 -13.11 2.83 -6.71
C PHE A 1 -13.93 4.02 -7.22
N GLY A 2 -13.80 4.40 -8.50
CA GLY A 2 -14.50 5.58 -9.06
C GLY A 2 -13.93 6.94 -8.62
N GLU A 3 -12.84 6.93 -7.85
CA GLU A 3 -12.15 8.11 -7.31
C GLU A 3 -10.70 8.15 -7.78
N GLU A 4 -10.13 9.36 -7.84
CA GLU A 4 -8.71 9.57 -8.13
C GLU A 4 -7.84 9.02 -6.98
N PRO A 5 -6.77 8.27 -7.27
CA PRO A 5 -5.91 7.73 -6.23
C PRO A 5 -5.12 8.85 -5.55
N PHE A 6 -5.09 8.83 -4.22
CA PHE A 6 -4.16 9.64 -3.46
C PHE A 6 -2.77 8.98 -3.47
N VAL A 7 -1.78 9.68 -4.01
CA VAL A 7 -0.39 9.19 -4.10
C VAL A 7 0.48 10.02 -3.16
N ASP A 8 1.08 9.35 -2.19
CA ASP A 8 2.01 9.93 -1.21
C ASP A 8 3.04 8.87 -0.80
N LYS A 9 3.92 9.22 0.15
CA LYS A 9 4.91 8.34 0.76
C LYS A 9 4.49 7.97 2.19
N TRP A 10 4.90 6.79 2.63
CA TRP A 10 4.93 6.49 4.05
C TRP A 10 6.06 7.27 4.75
N THR A 11 5.80 7.74 5.96
CA THR A 11 6.77 8.43 6.83
C THR A 11 7.65 7.46 7.62
N PHE A 12 7.37 6.17 7.53
CA PHE A 12 8.17 5.08 8.07
C PHE A 12 8.88 4.29 6.95
N SER A 13 9.91 3.53 7.34
CA SER A 13 10.69 2.73 6.39
C SER A 13 9.96 1.46 5.98
N THR A 14 10.19 1.02 4.74
CA THR A 14 9.78 -0.29 4.23
C THR A 14 10.91 -0.91 3.43
N ASN A 15 10.78 -2.18 3.06
CA ASN A 15 11.72 -2.84 2.15
C ASN A 15 11.79 -2.17 0.76
N GLY A 16 10.84 -1.27 0.45
CA GLY A 16 10.87 -0.42 -0.73
C GLY A 16 12.13 0.43 -0.86
N ILE A 17 12.79 0.78 0.26
CA ILE A 17 14.08 1.49 0.21
C ILE A 17 15.15 0.69 -0.54
N ALA A 18 15.14 -0.63 -0.39
CA ALA A 18 16.08 -1.51 -1.08
C ALA A 18 15.66 -1.72 -2.54
N THR A 19 14.40 -2.09 -2.79
CA THR A 19 13.95 -2.40 -4.17
C THR A 19 13.97 -1.17 -5.06
N ALA A 20 13.35 -0.06 -4.64
CA ALA A 20 13.33 1.17 -5.43
C ALA A 20 14.65 1.93 -5.36
N GLY A 21 15.19 2.11 -4.15
CA GLY A 21 16.34 2.99 -3.93
C GLY A 21 17.69 2.37 -4.30
N VAL A 22 17.92 1.09 -3.99
CA VAL A 22 19.20 0.41 -4.25
C VAL A 22 19.17 -0.33 -5.58
N PHE A 23 18.11 -1.12 -5.82
CA PHE A 23 18.04 -2.00 -6.99
C PHE A 23 17.34 -1.38 -8.20
N SER A 24 16.82 -0.15 -8.09
CA SER A 24 16.11 0.55 -9.18
C SER A 24 14.92 -0.25 -9.75
N ILE A 25 14.29 -1.10 -8.94
CA ILE A 25 13.09 -1.85 -9.29
C ILE A 25 11.88 -0.97 -8.97
N PRO A 26 11.02 -0.64 -9.96
CA PRO A 26 9.79 0.10 -9.71
C PRO A 26 8.98 -0.56 -8.59
N THR A 27 8.71 0.19 -7.53
CA THR A 27 8.06 -0.30 -6.31
C THR A 27 6.94 0.65 -5.94
N ILE A 28 5.77 0.09 -5.60
CA ILE A 28 4.65 0.83 -5.02
C ILE A 28 4.34 0.27 -3.64
N GLY A 29 3.93 1.15 -2.73
CA GLY A 29 3.36 0.77 -1.43
C GLY A 29 1.84 0.91 -1.47
N PHE A 30 1.12 -0.12 -1.06
CA PHE A 30 -0.33 -0.06 -0.90
C PHE A 30 -0.78 -1.07 0.15
N GLY A 31 -1.61 -0.65 1.09
CA GLY A 31 -2.07 -1.51 2.17
C GLY A 31 -3.25 -0.92 2.93
N PRO A 32 -3.90 -1.74 3.76
CA PRO A 32 -5.02 -1.30 4.58
C PRO A 32 -4.53 -0.58 5.86
N ALA A 33 -5.47 -0.13 6.70
CA ALA A 33 -5.23 0.70 7.90
C ALA A 33 -4.85 2.16 7.60
N ASN A 34 -4.74 2.98 8.65
CA ASN A 34 -4.31 4.38 8.55
C ASN A 34 -2.92 4.53 9.17
N GLU A 35 -2.00 5.14 8.44
CA GLU A 35 -0.61 5.37 8.87
C GLU A 35 -0.51 6.08 10.22
N ILE A 36 -1.45 6.98 10.54
CA ILE A 36 -1.44 7.76 11.79
C ILE A 36 -1.56 6.90 13.07
N TYR A 37 -2.07 5.67 12.96
CA TYR A 37 -2.21 4.74 14.09
C TYR A 37 -1.11 3.68 14.13
N ALA A 38 -0.26 3.62 13.11
CA ALA A 38 0.80 2.61 13.03
C ALA A 38 1.73 2.71 14.24
N HIS A 39 2.07 1.55 14.82
CA HIS A 39 2.95 1.44 16.00
C HIS A 39 2.43 2.15 17.26
N SER A 40 1.11 2.30 17.38
CA SER A 40 0.47 2.83 18.58
C SER A 40 -0.42 1.79 19.26
N PRO A 41 -0.80 1.96 20.54
CA PRO A 41 -1.83 1.14 21.17
C PRO A 41 -3.21 1.24 20.48
N ASP A 42 -3.43 2.30 19.70
CA ASP A 42 -4.63 2.52 18.91
C ASP A 42 -4.51 1.95 17.48
N ASP A 43 -3.51 1.10 17.20
CA ASP A 43 -3.34 0.48 15.89
C ASP A 43 -4.57 -0.38 15.55
N GLN A 44 -5.17 -0.09 14.40
CA GLN A 44 -6.47 -0.60 14.00
C GLN A 44 -6.61 -0.55 12.49
N CYS A 45 -7.31 -1.53 11.95
CA CYS A 45 -7.54 -1.67 10.53
C CYS A 45 -9.05 -1.68 10.22
N PRO A 46 -9.60 -0.65 9.56
CA PRO A 46 -11.00 -0.67 9.14
C PRO A 46 -11.27 -1.87 8.22
N ILE A 47 -12.38 -2.59 8.45
CA ILE A 47 -12.74 -3.77 7.64
C ILE A 47 -12.87 -3.41 6.15
N ASP A 48 -13.40 -2.23 5.83
CA ASP A 48 -13.50 -1.75 4.45
C ASP A 48 -12.12 -1.61 3.78
N HIS A 49 -11.09 -1.16 4.51
CA HIS A 49 -9.73 -1.09 3.98
C HIS A 49 -9.21 -2.48 3.61
N LEU A 50 -9.51 -3.51 4.42
CA LEU A 50 -9.11 -4.89 4.12
C LEU A 50 -9.72 -5.39 2.80
N VAL A 51 -11.01 -5.15 2.59
CA VAL A 51 -11.71 -5.58 1.36
C VAL A 51 -11.15 -4.86 0.13
N LYS A 52 -10.93 -3.54 0.23
CA LYS A 52 -10.34 -2.74 -0.85
C LYS A 52 -8.90 -3.15 -1.14
N ALA A 53 -8.10 -3.41 -0.12
CA ALA A 53 -6.74 -3.91 -0.24
C ALA A 53 -6.69 -5.25 -0.98
N ALA A 54 -7.52 -6.20 -0.56
CA ALA A 54 -7.61 -7.51 -1.21
C ALA A 54 -8.02 -7.40 -2.69
N ALA A 55 -9.00 -6.54 -3.02
CA ALA A 55 -9.42 -6.31 -4.39
C ALA A 55 -8.29 -5.75 -5.27
N MET A 56 -7.50 -4.80 -4.74
CA MET A 56 -6.32 -4.26 -5.44
C MET A 56 -5.29 -5.35 -5.68
N TYR A 57 -4.93 -6.11 -4.63
CA TYR A 57 -3.94 -7.19 -4.72
C TYR A 57 -4.33 -8.29 -5.71
N ALA A 58 -5.61 -8.57 -5.87
CA ALA A 58 -6.10 -9.52 -6.87
C ALA A 58 -6.04 -8.94 -8.31
N LEU A 59 -6.38 -7.66 -8.47
CA LEU A 59 -6.49 -7.02 -9.79
C LEU A 59 -5.12 -6.60 -10.36
N LEU A 60 -4.22 -6.09 -9.53
CA LEU A 60 -2.96 -5.51 -9.99
C LEU A 60 -2.09 -6.52 -10.76
N PRO A 61 -1.82 -7.74 -10.27
CA PRO A 61 -1.05 -8.72 -11.03
C PRO A 61 -1.69 -9.06 -12.37
N LEU A 62 -3.03 -9.18 -12.41
CA LEU A 62 -3.78 -9.43 -13.65
C LEU A 62 -3.64 -8.28 -14.65
N ARG A 63 -3.57 -7.04 -14.19
CA ARG A 63 -3.40 -5.87 -15.07
C ARG A 63 -1.97 -5.68 -15.54
N LEU A 64 -0.98 -6.01 -14.71
CA LEU A 64 0.44 -5.88 -15.05
C LEU A 64 0.98 -7.06 -15.89
N SER A 65 0.27 -8.19 -15.93
CA SER A 65 0.64 -9.36 -16.73
C SER A 65 0.05 -9.39 -18.14
N GLN A 66 -0.77 -8.38 -18.49
CA GLN A 66 -1.31 -8.16 -19.84
C GLN A 66 -0.38 -7.26 -20.65
#